data_AF-A0A8S3ZT72-F1
#
_entry.id   AF-A0A8S3ZT72-F1
#
_cell.length_a   1.000
_cell.length_b   1.000
_cell.length_c   1.000
_cell.angle_alpha   90.00
_cell.angle_beta   90.00
_cell.angle_gamma   90.00
#
_symmetry.space_group_name_H-M   'P 1'
#
loop_
_entity.id
_entity.type
_entity.pdbx_description
1 polymer ?
#
loop_
_entity_poly.entity_id
_entity_poly.type
_entity_poly.pdbx_seq_one_letter_code
_entity_poly.pdbx_strand_id
1 'polypeptide(L)'
;MSLKICVLIVIMFAVFSCGKKTKQNKARGYRQQDACEPLEFQCSSGWCIQEDWRCDTEKDCPDNSDELKCPTDCTGEHQLKCNNGICISREYQCDGDDDCGDKTDETGCSALACSGGEVKCDNNLCIEESWVCDGDNDCRDGWDESNCR
;
A
#
# COMPACT_ATOMS: atom_id res chain seq x y z
N MET A 1 40.88 38.36 44.35
CA MET A 1 39.75 38.86 45.17
C MET A 1 38.50 38.30 44.51
N SER A 2 38.11 37.06 44.87
CA SER A 2 36.92 36.77 45.71
C SER A 2 35.63 37.33 45.09
N LEU A 3 34.58 36.56 44.81
CA LEU A 3 34.00 35.58 45.71
C LEU A 3 33.08 34.58 44.97
N LYS A 4 33.18 33.32 45.38
CA LYS A 4 32.34 32.16 45.06
C LYS A 4 30.90 32.38 45.56
N ILE A 5 29.90 31.80 44.88
CA ILE A 5 28.91 30.87 45.49
C ILE A 5 28.50 29.89 44.37
N CYS A 6 29.21 28.76 44.34
CA CYS A 6 28.70 27.49 43.84
C CYS A 6 27.95 26.85 45.01
N VAL A 7 26.65 26.59 44.87
CA VAL A 7 25.94 25.57 45.64
C VAL A 7 25.46 24.55 44.61
N LEU A 8 26.24 23.50 44.34
CA LEU A 8 26.07 22.17 44.95
C LEU A 8 24.66 21.60 44.74
N ILE A 9 24.29 21.26 43.51
CA ILE A 9 23.50 20.04 43.22
C ILE A 9 24.06 19.39 41.96
N VAL A 10 24.93 18.41 42.18
CA VAL A 10 25.42 17.47 41.18
C VAL A 10 24.40 16.33 41.11
N ILE A 11 23.41 16.39 40.20
CA ILE A 11 22.63 15.19 39.84
C ILE A 11 22.30 15.21 38.34
N MET A 12 23.12 14.48 37.59
CA MET A 12 22.78 13.63 36.44
C MET A 12 22.15 14.27 35.19
N PHE A 13 23.00 14.45 34.18
CA PHE A 13 22.72 14.22 32.75
C PHE A 13 21.47 14.87 32.15
N ALA A 14 21.61 16.08 31.62
CA ALA A 14 20.92 16.42 30.38
C ALA A 14 21.67 17.55 29.69
N VAL A 15 22.57 17.16 28.77
CA VAL A 15 23.03 18.04 27.72
C VAL A 15 21.77 18.41 26.93
N PHE A 16 21.26 19.62 27.11
CA PHE A 16 20.19 20.16 26.27
C PHE A 16 20.81 20.47 24.90
N SER A 17 20.98 19.42 24.10
CA SER A 17 21.28 19.55 22.67
C SER A 17 20.08 20.24 22.02
N CYS A 18 20.32 21.44 21.51
CA CYS A 18 19.41 22.15 20.63
C CYS A 18 19.26 21.34 19.33
N GLY A 19 18.28 20.44 19.30
CA GLY A 19 17.92 19.63 18.13
C GLY A 19 17.23 20.52 17.09
N LYS A 20 17.85 20.65 15.91
CA LYS A 20 17.27 21.31 14.74
C LYS A 20 15.98 20.60 14.37
N LYS A 21 14.83 21.28 14.46
CA LYS A 21 13.58 20.81 13.83
C LYS A 21 13.70 21.07 12.32
N THR A 22 14.17 20.08 11.57
CA THR A 22 14.08 20.10 10.11
C THR A 22 12.64 19.83 9.69
N LYS A 23 12.18 20.62 8.72
CA LYS A 23 10.84 20.59 8.13
C LYS A 23 10.52 19.18 7.62
N GLN A 24 9.51 18.55 8.20
CA GLN A 24 8.94 17.31 7.67
C GLN A 24 8.00 17.70 6.53
N ASN A 25 8.52 17.62 5.30
CA ASN A 25 7.67 17.58 4.12
C ASN A 25 7.08 16.17 4.02
N LYS A 26 5.75 16.11 4.00
CA LYS A 26 4.93 14.92 3.87
C LYS A 26 5.15 14.27 2.50
N ALA A 27 5.96 13.22 2.46
CA ALA A 27 5.96 12.13 1.47
C ALA A 27 6.12 10.85 2.31
N ARG A 28 5.47 9.73 1.95
CA ARG A 28 5.42 8.48 2.74
C ARG A 28 6.82 8.17 3.34
N GLY A 29 6.87 8.05 4.67
CA GLY A 29 8.08 8.27 5.46
C GLY A 29 9.00 7.07 5.58
N TYR A 30 10.10 7.08 4.83
CA TYR A 30 11.26 6.20 5.03
C TYR A 30 12.24 6.85 6.03
N ARG A 31 12.79 6.08 6.97
CA ARG A 31 13.67 6.59 8.04
C ARG A 31 15.08 5.99 7.96
N GLN A 32 16.11 6.84 8.08
CA GLN A 32 17.50 6.42 8.21
C GLN A 32 17.83 6.22 9.69
N GLN A 33 17.98 4.96 10.13
CA GLN A 33 18.35 4.58 11.49
C GLN A 33 19.44 3.51 11.48
N ASP A 34 20.20 3.43 12.58
CA ASP A 34 21.23 2.40 12.78
C ASP A 34 20.64 0.98 12.93
N ALA A 35 19.35 0.87 13.26
CA ALA A 35 18.57 -0.36 13.30
C ALA A 35 17.09 -0.04 13.07
N CYS A 36 16.39 -0.89 12.31
CA CYS A 36 14.94 -0.78 12.10
C CYS A 36 14.18 -1.32 13.33
N GLU A 37 12.99 -0.77 13.57
CA GLU A 37 12.12 -1.27 14.64
C GLU A 37 11.62 -2.70 14.32
N PRO A 38 11.14 -3.48 15.30
CA PRO A 38 10.73 -4.88 15.11
C PRO A 38 9.58 -5.13 14.11
N LEU A 39 8.94 -4.07 13.62
CA LEU A 39 7.81 -4.09 12.68
C LEU A 39 8.11 -3.29 11.39
N GLU A 40 9.39 -2.97 11.16
CA GLU A 40 9.85 -2.25 9.99
C GLU A 40 10.69 -3.16 9.09
N PHE A 41 10.53 -3.00 7.79
CA PHE A 41 11.38 -3.65 6.81
C PHE A 41 12.64 -2.82 6.54
N GLN A 42 13.80 -3.47 6.57
CA GLN A 42 15.07 -2.85 6.22
C GLN A 42 15.35 -3.00 4.72
N CYS A 43 15.34 -1.87 4.01
CA CYS A 43 15.79 -1.76 2.62
C CYS A 43 17.26 -2.18 2.49
N SER A 44 17.67 -2.65 1.31
CA SER A 44 19.08 -3.00 1.02
C SER A 44 20.00 -1.76 1.06
N SER A 45 19.43 -0.58 0.86
CA SER A 45 20.07 0.74 1.04
C SER A 45 20.25 1.16 2.50
N GLY A 46 19.73 0.39 3.47
CA GLY A 46 19.83 0.68 4.90
C GLY A 46 18.75 1.63 5.44
N TRP A 47 17.73 1.92 4.64
CA TRP A 47 16.54 2.65 5.08
C TRP A 47 15.51 1.70 5.71
N CYS A 48 14.70 2.22 6.61
CA CYS A 48 13.59 1.49 7.22
C CYS A 48 12.27 2.01 6.68
N ILE A 49 11.38 1.11 6.30
CA ILE A 49 10.00 1.36 5.87
C ILE A 49 9.05 0.51 6.71
N GLN A 50 7.75 0.77 6.65
CA GLN A 50 6.76 -0.09 7.30
C GLN A 50 6.76 -1.47 6.64
N GLU A 51 6.50 -2.53 7.40
CA GLU A 51 6.34 -3.88 6.83
C GLU A 51 5.26 -3.91 5.74
N ASP A 52 4.17 -3.17 5.94
CA ASP A 52 3.06 -3.07 4.99
C ASP A 52 3.44 -2.42 3.64
N TRP A 53 4.60 -1.76 3.57
CA TRP A 53 5.13 -1.13 2.33
C TRP A 53 6.16 -2.02 1.64
N ARG A 54 6.29 -3.26 2.10
CA ARG A 54 7.09 -4.25 1.41
C ARG A 54 6.18 -5.00 0.46
N CYS A 55 6.48 -4.95 -0.84
CA CYS A 55 5.69 -5.60 -1.88
C CYS A 55 4.30 -4.99 -2.06
N ASP A 56 4.19 -3.67 -1.90
CA ASP A 56 2.93 -2.93 -2.04
C ASP A 56 2.80 -2.25 -3.41
N THR A 57 3.66 -2.62 -4.37
CA THR A 57 3.77 -2.09 -5.75
C THR A 57 4.30 -0.67 -5.85
N GLU A 58 4.49 0.01 -4.73
CA GLU A 58 5.06 1.34 -4.66
C GLU A 58 6.55 1.28 -4.35
N LYS A 59 7.26 2.33 -4.77
CA LYS A 59 8.69 2.46 -4.46
C LYS A 59 8.83 3.28 -3.18
N ASP A 60 8.90 2.60 -2.04
CA ASP A 60 9.15 3.21 -0.74
C ASP A 60 10.63 3.18 -0.35
N CYS A 61 11.36 2.15 -0.76
CA CYS A 61 12.81 2.11 -0.66
C CYS A 61 13.47 2.96 -1.77
N PRO A 62 14.50 3.76 -1.47
CA PRO A 62 15.20 4.54 -2.49
C PRO A 62 15.89 3.69 -3.56
N ASP A 63 16.22 2.44 -3.23
CA ASP A 63 16.78 1.41 -4.09
C ASP A 63 15.75 0.38 -4.60
N ASN A 64 14.45 0.59 -4.33
CA ASN A 64 13.36 -0.31 -4.77
C ASN A 64 13.49 -1.74 -4.21
N SER A 65 14.22 -1.93 -3.12
CA SER A 65 14.51 -3.26 -2.56
C SER A 65 13.33 -3.91 -1.84
N ASP A 66 12.37 -3.09 -1.40
CA ASP A 66 11.03 -3.48 -0.97
C ASP A 66 10.32 -4.35 -2.00
N GLU A 67 10.43 -4.00 -3.28
CA GLU A 67 9.69 -4.66 -4.36
C GLU A 67 10.46 -5.79 -5.09
N LEU A 68 11.74 -6.03 -4.75
CA LEU A 68 12.61 -6.94 -5.54
C LEU A 68 12.60 -8.41 -5.11
N LYS A 69 12.10 -8.73 -3.91
CA LYS A 69 12.16 -10.10 -3.33
C LYS A 69 10.86 -10.50 -2.66
N CYS A 70 9.76 -10.23 -3.35
CA CYS A 70 8.44 -10.56 -2.85
C CYS A 70 8.25 -12.07 -2.79
N PRO A 71 7.69 -12.62 -1.68
CA PRO A 71 7.42 -14.04 -1.55
C PRO A 71 6.54 -14.49 -2.73
N THR A 72 7.04 -15.46 -3.48
CA THR A 72 6.32 -16.02 -4.64
C THR A 72 5.34 -17.13 -4.25
N ASP A 73 5.39 -17.53 -2.97
CA ASP A 73 4.51 -18.47 -2.30
C ASP A 73 3.33 -17.70 -1.70
N CYS A 74 2.35 -17.38 -2.56
CA CYS A 74 1.06 -16.84 -2.16
C CYS A 74 0.30 -17.93 -1.36
N THR A 75 0.72 -18.12 -0.11
CA THR A 75 0.30 -19.23 0.77
C THR A 75 -0.91 -18.89 1.63
N GLY A 76 -1.42 -17.66 1.56
CA GLY A 76 -2.72 -17.32 2.11
C GLY A 76 -3.84 -17.92 1.29
N GLU A 77 -4.82 -18.56 1.94
CA GLU A 77 -6.00 -19.16 1.27
C GLU A 77 -6.83 -18.15 0.44
N HIS A 78 -6.58 -16.85 0.63
CA HIS A 78 -7.22 -15.74 -0.07
C HIS A 78 -6.25 -14.92 -0.93
N GLN A 79 -5.07 -15.44 -1.27
CA GLN A 79 -4.10 -14.74 -2.11
C GLN A 79 -4.08 -15.31 -3.54
N LEU A 80 -3.95 -14.40 -4.51
CA LEU A 80 -3.82 -14.70 -5.93
C LEU A 80 -2.42 -14.30 -6.41
N LYS A 81 -1.85 -15.13 -7.28
CA LYS A 81 -0.52 -14.92 -7.85
C LYS A 81 -0.62 -14.31 -9.25
N CYS A 82 -0.07 -13.12 -9.42
CA CYS A 82 0.11 -12.44 -10.69
C CYS A 82 1.19 -13.13 -11.56
N ASN A 83 1.24 -12.84 -12.87
CA ASN A 83 2.24 -13.44 -13.76
C ASN A 83 3.66 -12.95 -13.46
N ASN A 84 3.82 -11.70 -13.04
CA ASN A 84 5.07 -11.14 -12.54
C ASN A 84 5.50 -11.70 -11.16
N GLY A 85 4.69 -12.56 -10.53
CA GLY A 85 4.98 -13.19 -9.25
C GLY A 85 4.59 -12.38 -8.02
N ILE A 86 3.91 -11.23 -8.20
CA ILE A 86 3.27 -10.47 -7.12
C ILE A 86 2.07 -11.27 -6.57
N CYS A 87 1.84 -11.14 -5.27
CA CYS A 87 0.68 -11.73 -4.61
C CYS A 87 -0.28 -10.61 -4.22
N ILE A 88 -1.50 -10.69 -4.73
CA ILE A 88 -2.60 -9.78 -4.38
C ILE A 88 -3.68 -10.55 -3.62
N SER A 89 -4.64 -9.85 -3.03
CA SER A 89 -5.83 -10.50 -2.49
C SER A 89 -6.69 -11.02 -3.65
N ARG A 90 -7.38 -12.15 -3.44
CA ARG A 90 -8.32 -12.71 -4.43
C ARG A 90 -9.51 -11.77 -4.68
N GLU A 91 -9.79 -10.84 -3.77
CA GLU A 91 -10.82 -9.81 -3.96
C GLU A 91 -10.43 -8.76 -5.02
N TYR A 92 -9.13 -8.58 -5.26
CA TYR A 92 -8.56 -7.71 -6.30
C TYR A 92 -8.40 -8.42 -7.64
N GLN A 93 -8.99 -9.61 -7.80
CA GLN A 93 -9.04 -10.25 -9.11
C GLN A 93 -10.29 -9.76 -9.83
N CYS A 94 -10.11 -9.08 -10.98
CA CYS A 94 -11.20 -8.59 -11.82
C CYS A 94 -12.05 -7.52 -11.14
N ASP A 95 -11.44 -6.67 -10.32
CA ASP A 95 -12.13 -5.58 -9.62
C ASP A 95 -12.09 -4.26 -10.42
N GLY A 96 -11.39 -4.24 -11.55
CA GLY A 96 -11.26 -3.12 -12.46
C GLY A 96 -10.02 -2.25 -12.22
N ASP A 97 -9.21 -2.55 -11.22
CA ASP A 97 -7.94 -1.86 -10.92
C ASP A 97 -6.73 -2.78 -11.24
N ASP A 98 -5.56 -2.20 -11.49
CA ASP A 98 -4.32 -2.95 -11.82
C ASP A 98 -3.48 -3.13 -10.57
N ASP A 99 -3.89 -4.06 -9.70
CA ASP A 99 -3.21 -4.41 -8.45
C ASP A 99 -1.98 -5.28 -8.69
N CYS A 100 -1.97 -6.04 -9.78
CA CYS A 100 -0.79 -6.80 -10.18
C CYS A 100 0.33 -5.92 -10.75
N GLY A 101 0.05 -4.71 -11.25
CA GLY A 101 0.99 -3.86 -11.99
C GLY A 101 1.40 -4.40 -13.37
N ASP A 102 0.93 -5.60 -13.73
CA ASP A 102 1.04 -6.22 -15.06
C ASP A 102 -0.33 -6.55 -15.68
N LYS A 103 -1.42 -6.12 -15.03
CA LYS A 103 -2.84 -6.37 -15.38
C LYS A 103 -3.23 -7.83 -15.42
N THR A 104 -2.46 -8.74 -14.81
CA THR A 104 -2.79 -10.16 -14.87
C THR A 104 -4.07 -10.48 -14.10
N ASP A 105 -4.27 -9.82 -12.97
CA ASP A 105 -5.52 -9.78 -12.20
C ASP A 105 -6.75 -9.42 -13.05
N GLU A 106 -6.58 -8.46 -13.96
CA GLU A 106 -7.64 -7.99 -14.86
C GLU A 106 -7.72 -8.78 -16.18
N THR A 107 -6.92 -9.83 -16.35
CA THR A 107 -6.93 -10.68 -17.54
C THR A 107 -7.67 -11.99 -17.31
N GLY A 108 -8.56 -12.35 -18.24
CA GLY A 108 -9.32 -13.61 -18.16
C GLY A 108 -10.56 -13.54 -17.27
N CYS A 109 -11.00 -12.34 -16.90
CA CYS A 109 -12.25 -12.02 -16.18
C CYS A 109 -13.53 -12.40 -16.94
N SER A 110 -13.41 -12.98 -18.13
CA SER A 110 -14.53 -13.57 -18.87
C SER A 110 -15.08 -14.84 -18.22
N ALA A 111 -14.30 -15.50 -17.34
CA ALA A 111 -14.70 -16.75 -16.67
C ALA A 111 -15.12 -16.59 -15.20
N LEU A 112 -14.88 -15.43 -14.57
CA LEU A 112 -15.61 -15.07 -13.35
C LEU A 112 -16.99 -14.64 -13.80
N ALA A 113 -17.93 -15.58 -13.80
CA ALA A 113 -19.33 -15.21 -13.72
C ALA A 113 -19.47 -14.35 -12.47
N CYS A 114 -19.93 -13.11 -12.63
CA CYS A 114 -20.24 -12.24 -11.50
C CYS A 114 -21.02 -13.05 -10.45
N SER A 115 -20.78 -12.78 -9.17
CA SER A 115 -21.41 -13.52 -8.08
C SER A 115 -22.93 -13.50 -8.26
N GLY A 116 -23.62 -14.53 -7.74
CA GLY A 116 -25.07 -14.63 -7.94
C GLY A 116 -25.81 -13.41 -7.42
N GLY A 117 -26.36 -12.59 -8.33
CA GLY A 117 -27.00 -11.30 -8.03
C GLY A 117 -26.33 -10.09 -8.70
N GLU A 118 -25.19 -10.29 -9.35
CA GLU A 118 -24.44 -9.24 -10.06
C GLU A 118 -24.63 -9.35 -11.58
N VAL A 119 -24.65 -8.20 -12.24
CA VAL A 119 -24.75 -8.02 -13.69
C VAL A 119 -23.40 -7.59 -14.23
N LYS A 120 -23.02 -8.19 -15.36
CA LYS A 120 -21.75 -7.90 -16.03
C LYS A 120 -21.90 -6.77 -17.05
N CYS A 121 -21.13 -5.71 -16.86
CA CYS A 121 -20.97 -4.59 -17.79
C CYS A 121 -20.18 -5.00 -19.05
N ASP A 122 -20.26 -4.20 -20.12
CA ASP A 122 -19.53 -4.43 -21.37
C ASP A 122 -17.99 -4.36 -21.18
N ASN A 123 -17.52 -3.57 -20.22
CA ASN A 123 -16.11 -3.51 -19.82
C ASN A 123 -15.66 -4.66 -18.88
N ASN A 124 -16.52 -5.65 -18.62
CA ASN A 124 -16.32 -6.76 -17.68
C ASN A 124 -16.37 -6.42 -16.19
N LEU A 125 -16.75 -5.20 -15.81
CA LEU A 125 -17.06 -4.86 -14.42
C LEU A 125 -18.34 -5.60 -13.97
N CYS A 126 -18.38 -6.02 -12.71
CA CYS A 126 -19.57 -6.60 -12.09
C CYS A 126 -20.22 -5.55 -11.19
N ILE A 127 -21.50 -5.28 -11.40
CA ILE A 127 -22.30 -4.38 -10.59
C ILE A 127 -23.51 -5.13 -10.03
N GLU A 128 -24.15 -4.62 -8.98
CA GLU A 128 -25.36 -5.25 -8.44
C GLU A 128 -26.52 -5.13 -9.45
N GLU A 129 -27.42 -6.13 -9.54
CA GLU A 129 -28.59 -6.05 -10.44
C GLU A 129 -29.45 -4.81 -10.17
N SER A 130 -29.47 -4.32 -8.93
CA SER A 130 -30.18 -3.10 -8.54
C SER A 130 -29.56 -1.80 -9.06
N TRP A 131 -28.32 -1.83 -9.55
CA TRP A 131 -27.58 -0.67 -10.07
C TRP A 131 -27.73 -0.53 -11.59
N VAL A 132 -28.46 -1.45 -12.23
CA VAL A 132 -28.83 -1.28 -13.63
C VAL A 132 -30.02 -0.32 -13.71
N CYS A 133 -29.86 0.81 -14.39
CA CYS A 133 -30.91 1.81 -14.57
C CYS A 133 -31.37 2.50 -13.29
N ASP A 134 -30.45 2.71 -12.35
CA ASP A 134 -30.73 3.42 -11.10
C ASP A 134 -30.42 4.93 -11.18
N GLY A 135 -29.78 5.36 -12.27
CA GLY A 135 -29.44 6.75 -12.55
C GLY A 135 -27.99 7.12 -12.27
N ASP A 136 -27.19 6.21 -11.73
CA ASP A 136 -25.75 6.36 -11.51
C ASP A 136 -24.94 5.52 -12.52
N ASN A 137 -23.72 5.97 -12.84
CA ASN A 137 -22.85 5.25 -13.78
C ASN A 137 -21.89 4.35 -13.01
N ASP A 138 -22.37 3.17 -12.64
CA ASP A 138 -21.64 2.17 -11.89
C ASP A 138 -20.72 1.36 -12.80
N CYS A 139 -21.13 1.11 -14.04
CA CYS A 139 -20.30 0.43 -15.03
C CYS A 139 -19.09 1.26 -15.48
N ARG A 140 -19.00 2.56 -15.13
CA ARG A 140 -17.98 3.55 -15.56
C ARG A 140 -17.90 3.80 -17.07
N ASP A 141 -18.44 2.92 -17.90
CA ASP A 141 -18.65 3.07 -19.34
C ASP A 141 -20.09 3.54 -19.68
N GLY A 142 -20.97 3.65 -18.68
CA GLY A 142 -22.37 4.04 -18.80
C GLY A 142 -23.26 2.98 -19.43
N TRP A 143 -22.78 1.73 -19.53
CA TRP A 143 -23.54 0.63 -20.13
C TRP A 143 -24.82 0.33 -19.36
N ASP A 144 -24.74 0.29 -18.04
CA ASP A 144 -25.86 0.17 -17.09
C ASP A 144 -26.99 1.17 -17.32
N GLU A 145 -26.65 2.40 -17.68
CA GLU A 145 -27.60 3.50 -17.88
C GLU A 145 -28.04 3.70 -19.35
N SER A 146 -27.43 2.97 -20.27
CA SER A 146 -27.57 3.23 -21.72
C SER A 146 -28.83 2.63 -22.35
N ASN A 147 -29.51 1.67 -21.70
CA ASN A 147 -30.64 0.94 -22.27
C ASN A 147 -31.82 0.76 -21.30
N CYS A 148 -32.10 1.82 -20.54
CA CYS A 148 -33.20 1.87 -19.58
C CYS A 148 -34.52 2.22 -20.28
N ARG A 149 -35.59 1.48 -19.95
CA ARG A 149 -36.92 1.63 -20.58
C ARG A 149 -37.99 2.17 -19.64
#